data_AF-A0A7Z9C2L1-F1
#
_entry.id   AF-A0A7Z9C2L1-F1
#
_cell.length_a   1.000
_cell.length_b   1.000
_cell.length_c   1.000
_cell.angle_alpha   90.00
_cell.angle_beta   90.00
_cell.angle_gamma   90.00
#
_symmetry.space_group_name_H-M   'P 1'
#
loop_
_entity.id
_entity.type
_entity.pdbx_description
1 polymer ?
#
loop_
_entity_poly.entity_id
_entity_poly.type
_entity_poly.pdbx_seq_one_letter_code
_entity_poly.pdbx_strand_id
1 'polypeptide(L)'
;MLQITLTPEQEQFLQAQLKTGKYNNPQEVISKAFKLLEKEEKTELLANIPGSASAKKLLTEKIKEFRDNLKNTQNQPLNLEQEKLSRKVKELFDKTQSIPGIGDITEEEIVAEIEAYRGGGGKSLLKKL
;
A
#
# COMPACT_ATOMS: atom_id res chain seq x y z
N MET A 1 15.29 15.22 -8.94
CA MET A 1 16.42 14.94 -8.03
C MET A 1 16.31 15.86 -6.85
N LEU A 2 16.25 15.33 -5.64
CA LEU A 2 16.26 16.15 -4.42
C LEU A 2 17.73 16.47 -4.09
N GLN A 3 18.07 17.75 -3.95
CA GLN A 3 19.37 18.16 -3.41
C GLN A 3 19.17 18.59 -1.97
N ILE A 4 19.94 18.01 -1.06
CA ILE A 4 19.95 18.34 0.36
C ILE A 4 21.32 18.90 0.71
N THR A 5 21.31 20.06 1.36
CA THR A 5 22.51 20.69 1.90
C THR A 5 22.60 20.32 3.37
N LEU A 6 23.76 19.84 3.82
CA LEU A 6 23.98 19.54 5.23
C LEU A 6 24.04 20.85 6.02
N THR A 7 23.40 20.87 7.20
CA THR A 7 23.59 21.98 8.13
C THR A 7 24.94 21.85 8.84
N PRO A 8 25.53 22.95 9.34
CA PRO A 8 26.79 22.89 10.10
C PRO A 8 26.74 21.93 11.30
N GLU A 9 25.57 21.81 11.93
CA GLU A 9 25.34 20.89 13.05
C GLU A 9 25.38 19.43 12.60
N GLN A 10 24.81 19.11 11.43
CA GLN A 10 24.85 17.77 10.85
C GLN A 10 26.28 17.39 10.45
N GLU A 11 27.07 18.32 9.91
CA GLU A 11 28.49 18.11 9.61
C GLU A 11 29.30 17.83 10.87
N GLN A 12 29.11 18.62 11.93
CA GLN A 12 29.79 18.40 13.22
C GLN A 12 29.43 17.05 13.82
N PHE A 13 28.16 16.65 13.74
CA PHE A 13 27.72 15.34 14.21
C PHE A 13 28.41 14.20 13.44
N LEU A 14 28.46 14.28 12.11
CA LEU A 14 29.13 13.29 11.27
C LEU A 14 30.63 13.21 11.59
N GLN A 15 31.30 14.35 11.75
CA GLN A 15 32.71 14.39 12.15
C GLN A 15 32.95 13.77 13.54
N ALA A 16 32.06 14.02 14.50
CA ALA A 16 32.16 13.43 15.83
C ALA A 16 32.04 11.89 15.77
N GLN A 17 31.11 11.36 14.99
CA GLN A 17 30.93 9.91 14.80
C GLN A 17 32.11 9.24 14.06
N LEU A 18 32.77 9.96 13.14
CA LEU A 18 33.99 9.47 12.50
C LEU A 18 35.18 9.48 13.46
N LYS A 19 35.29 10.49 14.33
CA LYS A 19 36.33 10.56 15.37
C LYS A 19 36.24 9.43 16.39
N THR A 20 35.05 8.86 16.62
CA THR A 20 34.92 7.68 17.50
C THR A 20 35.50 6.40 16.89
N GLY A 21 35.89 6.41 15.61
CA GLY A 21 36.40 5.24 14.89
C GLY A 21 35.36 4.14 14.65
N LYS A 22 34.08 4.39 14.95
CA LYS A 22 32.99 3.42 14.83
C LYS A 22 32.48 3.29 13.39
N TYR A 23 32.75 4.30 12.57
CA TYR A 23 32.31 4.41 11.18
C TYR A 23 33.49 4.91 10.34
N ASN A 24 33.64 4.34 9.15
CA ASN A 24 34.77 4.67 8.26
C ASN A 24 34.47 5.86 7.34
N ASN A 25 33.19 6.16 7.13
CA ASN A 25 32.74 7.24 6.25
C ASN A 25 31.38 7.81 6.71
N PRO A 26 31.04 9.05 6.31
CA PRO A 26 29.77 9.68 6.68
C PRO A 26 28.54 8.87 6.24
N GLN A 27 28.63 8.18 5.10
CA GLN A 27 27.54 7.40 4.51
C GLN A 27 27.14 6.22 5.40
N GLU A 28 28.07 5.60 6.12
CA GLU A 28 27.76 4.56 7.11
C GLU A 28 26.96 5.10 8.29
N VAL A 29 27.30 6.31 8.77
CA VAL A 29 26.55 7.01 9.84
C VAL A 29 25.14 7.31 9.37
N ILE A 30 25.00 7.88 8.16
CA ILE A 30 23.71 8.22 7.54
C ILE A 30 22.87 6.96 7.32
N SER A 31 23.48 5.90 6.79
CA SER A 31 22.81 4.61 6.57
C SER A 31 22.33 3.99 7.88
N LYS A 32 23.10 4.14 8.97
CA LYS A 32 22.71 3.69 10.30
C LYS A 32 21.55 4.52 10.85
N ALA A 33 21.58 5.84 10.68
CA ALA A 33 20.51 6.74 11.08
C ALA A 33 19.19 6.40 10.38
N PHE A 34 19.22 6.17 9.06
CA PHE A 34 18.02 5.73 8.33
C PHE A 34 17.48 4.38 8.81
N LYS A 35 18.35 3.41 9.11
CA LYS A 35 17.92 2.14 9.71
C LYS A 35 17.32 2.29 11.11
N LEU A 36 17.70 3.32 11.86
CA LEU A 36 17.11 3.62 13.17
C LEU A 36 15.75 4.30 13.00
N LEU A 37 15.63 5.28 12.11
CA LEU A 37 14.35 5.93 11.78
C LEU A 37 13.31 4.93 11.27
N GLU A 38 13.70 4.00 10.38
CA GLU A 38 12.80 2.96 9.89
C GLU A 38 12.34 1.99 11.00
N LYS A 39 13.16 1.80 12.04
CA LYS A 39 12.79 1.01 13.21
C LYS A 39 11.86 1.79 14.13
N GLU A 40 12.16 3.06 14.38
CA GLU A 40 11.35 3.95 15.22
C GLU A 40 9.94 4.12 14.66
N GLU A 41 9.81 4.38 13.36
CA GLU A 41 8.53 4.46 12.65
C GLU A 41 7.73 3.15 12.78
N LYS A 42 8.39 1.99 12.68
CA LYS A 42 7.75 0.67 12.91
C LYS A 42 7.27 0.52 14.35
N THR A 43 8.01 1.01 15.34
CA THR A 43 7.60 0.98 16.75
C THR A 43 6.47 1.96 17.06
N GLU A 44 6.46 3.16 16.47
CA GLU A 44 5.39 4.15 16.65
C GLU A 44 4.06 3.65 16.06
N LEU A 45 4.09 3.02 14.89
CA LEU A 45 2.92 2.37 14.29
C LEU A 45 2.33 1.27 15.20
N LEU A 46 3.17 0.55 15.96
CA LEU A 46 2.74 -0.50 16.89
C LEU A 46 2.34 0.04 18.28
N ALA A 47 2.85 1.21 18.68
CA ALA A 47 2.52 1.86 19.94
C ALA A 47 1.07 2.36 19.94
N ASN A 48 0.63 2.94 18.81
CA ASN A 48 -0.70 3.55 18.66
C ASN A 48 -1.85 2.55 18.45
N ILE A 49 -1.54 1.26 18.25
CA ILE A 49 -2.56 0.21 18.12
C ILE A 49 -2.91 -0.30 19.53
N PRO A 50 -4.17 -0.13 20.00
CA PRO A 50 -4.60 -0.71 21.26
C PRO A 50 -4.59 -2.25 21.15
N GLY A 51 -3.96 -2.93 22.11
CA GLY A 51 -3.87 -4.40 22.11
C GLY A 51 -2.85 -4.95 23.11
N SER A 52 -3.02 -6.23 23.46
CA SER A 52 -2.10 -6.93 24.36
C SER A 52 -0.72 -7.15 23.71
N ALA A 53 0.33 -7.32 24.52
CA ALA A 53 1.69 -7.57 24.03
C ALA A 53 1.75 -8.77 23.07
N SER A 54 0.96 -9.82 23.33
CA SER A 54 0.86 -11.00 22.47
C SER A 54 0.24 -10.68 21.11
N ALA A 55 -0.81 -9.85 21.06
CA ALA A 55 -1.43 -9.42 19.81
C ALA A 55 -0.50 -8.52 18.99
N LYS A 56 0.24 -7.61 19.66
CA LYS A 56 1.25 -6.78 19.01
C LYS A 56 2.38 -7.61 18.43
N LYS A 57 2.88 -8.62 19.17
CA LYS A 57 3.92 -9.54 18.67
C LYS A 57 3.45 -10.30 17.43
N LEU A 58 2.26 -10.89 17.46
CA LEU A 58 1.67 -11.62 16.33
C LEU A 58 1.52 -10.72 15.09
N LEU A 59 1.04 -9.49 15.28
CA LEU A 59 0.93 -8.50 14.21
C LEU A 59 2.29 -8.17 13.60
N THR A 60 3.32 -8.02 14.44
CA THR A 60 4.68 -7.71 14.01
C THR A 60 5.28 -8.83 13.17
N GLU A 61 5.10 -10.09 13.59
CA GLU A 61 5.52 -11.28 12.85
C GLU A 61 4.81 -11.36 11.49
N LYS A 62 3.50 -11.15 11.46
CA LYS A 62 2.71 -11.20 10.22
C LYS A 62 3.11 -10.10 9.23
N ILE A 63 3.33 -8.87 9.72
CA ILE A 63 3.82 -7.75 8.88
C ILE A 63 5.19 -8.07 8.30
N LYS A 64 6.07 -8.74 9.07
CA LYS A 64 7.40 -9.14 8.60
C LYS A 64 7.28 -10.20 7.49
N GLU A 65 6.49 -11.26 7.70
CA GLU A 65 6.22 -12.27 6.67
C GLU A 65 5.67 -11.65 5.38
N PHE A 66 4.70 -10.74 5.48
CA PHE A 66 4.15 -10.06 4.30
C PHE A 66 5.21 -9.27 3.52
N ARG A 67 6.11 -8.55 4.21
CA ARG A 67 7.19 -7.81 3.56
C ARG A 67 8.22 -8.73 2.91
N ASP A 68 8.60 -9.81 3.59
CA ASP A 68 9.56 -10.78 3.07
C ASP A 68 8.98 -11.52 1.86
N ASN A 69 7.69 -11.86 1.90
CA ASN A 69 6.96 -12.41 0.76
C ASN A 69 6.92 -11.43 -0.42
N LEU A 70 6.62 -10.15 -0.20
CA LEU A 70 6.64 -9.11 -1.24
C LEU A 70 8.01 -8.99 -1.92
N LYS A 71 9.10 -9.02 -1.17
CA LYS A 71 10.47 -8.99 -1.71
C LYS A 71 10.78 -10.25 -2.53
N ASN A 72 10.24 -11.40 -2.13
CA ASN A 72 10.38 -12.64 -2.88
C ASN A 72 9.50 -12.65 -4.15
N THR A 73 8.31 -12.05 -4.13
CA THR A 73 7.42 -11.98 -5.31
C THR A 73 7.88 -10.96 -6.35
N GLN A 74 8.64 -9.92 -5.98
CA GLN A 74 9.24 -8.98 -6.93
C GLN A 74 10.19 -9.64 -7.95
N ASN A 75 10.67 -10.86 -7.67
CA ASN A 75 11.53 -11.64 -8.57
C ASN A 75 10.80 -12.80 -9.26
N GLN A 76 9.48 -12.91 -9.08
CA GLN A 76 8.67 -13.96 -9.69
C GLN A 76 8.00 -13.41 -10.95
N PRO A 77 8.20 -14.02 -12.13
CA PRO A 77 7.48 -13.58 -13.33
C PRO A 77 5.98 -13.68 -13.07
N LEU A 78 5.26 -12.60 -13.36
CA LEU A 78 3.80 -12.57 -13.25
C LEU A 78 3.25 -13.81 -13.95
N ASN A 79 2.39 -14.55 -13.25
CA ASN A 79 1.74 -15.70 -13.82
C ASN A 79 0.95 -15.24 -15.07
N LEU A 80 1.33 -15.74 -16.24
CA LEU A 80 0.77 -15.32 -17.53
C LEU A 80 -0.76 -15.45 -17.57
N GLU A 81 -1.32 -16.44 -16.88
CA GLU A 81 -2.77 -16.64 -16.79
C GLU A 81 -3.44 -15.57 -15.92
N GLN A 82 -2.79 -15.13 -14.84
CA GLN A 82 -3.29 -14.02 -14.01
C GLN A 82 -3.24 -12.69 -14.77
N GLU A 83 -2.19 -12.44 -15.55
CA GLU A 83 -2.14 -11.25 -16.42
C GLU A 83 -3.21 -11.27 -17.51
N LYS A 84 -3.40 -12.42 -18.17
CA LYS A 84 -4.44 -12.59 -19.18
C LYS A 84 -5.82 -12.36 -18.56
N LEU A 85 -6.07 -12.92 -17.38
CA LEU A 85 -7.33 -12.74 -16.67
C LEU A 85 -7.54 -11.26 -16.28
N SER A 86 -6.53 -10.62 -15.69
CA SER A 86 -6.59 -9.21 -15.30
C SER A 86 -6.87 -8.29 -16.50
N ARG A 87 -6.16 -8.51 -17.62
CA ARG A 87 -6.42 -7.78 -18.87
C ARG A 87 -7.85 -7.97 -19.37
N LYS A 88 -8.35 -9.20 -19.34
CA LYS A 88 -9.71 -9.51 -19.80
C LYS A 88 -10.78 -8.91 -18.91
N VAL A 89 -10.59 -8.92 -17.59
CA VAL A 89 -11.50 -8.28 -16.63
C VAL A 89 -11.54 -6.76 -16.87
N LYS A 90 -10.37 -6.14 -17.07
CA LYS A 90 -10.29 -4.71 -17.36
C LYS A 90 -10.99 -4.36 -18.67
N GLU A 91 -10.72 -5.11 -19.74
CA GLU A 91 -11.36 -4.88 -21.04
C GLU A 91 -12.89 -5.01 -20.97
N LEU A 92 -13.40 -6.00 -20.23
CA LEU A 92 -14.84 -6.16 -20.02
C LEU A 92 -15.44 -4.97 -19.24
N PHE A 93 -14.73 -4.48 -18.22
CA PHE A 93 -15.15 -3.31 -17.47
C PHE A 93 -15.20 -2.07 -18.36
N ASP A 94 -14.13 -1.79 -19.11
CA ASP A 94 -14.04 -0.64 -20.01
C ASP A 94 -15.16 -0.68 -21.08
N LYS A 95 -15.41 -1.87 -21.64
CA LYS A 95 -16.53 -2.09 -22.57
C LYS A 95 -17.89 -1.84 -21.93
N THR A 96 -18.08 -2.25 -20.68
CA THR A 96 -19.33 -2.03 -19.94
C THR A 96 -19.54 -0.54 -19.67
N GLN A 97 -18.51 0.16 -19.19
CA GLN A 97 -18.59 1.60 -18.92
C GLN A 97 -18.79 2.45 -20.18
N SER A 98 -18.44 1.91 -21.35
CA SER A 98 -18.65 2.57 -22.64
C SER A 98 -20.10 2.47 -23.16
N ILE A 99 -20.96 1.65 -22.52
CA ILE A 99 -22.37 1.55 -22.90
C ILE A 99 -23.09 2.84 -22.48
N PRO A 100 -23.82 3.51 -23.39
CA PRO A 100 -24.60 4.70 -23.04
C PRO A 100 -25.55 4.44 -21.88
N GLY A 101 -25.67 5.40 -20.96
CA GLY A 101 -26.57 5.30 -19.82
C GLY A 101 -26.05 4.47 -18.62
N ILE A 102 -24.98 3.68 -18.76
CA ILE A 102 -24.40 2.94 -17.60
C ILE A 102 -23.77 3.90 -16.59
N GLY A 103 -23.04 4.93 -17.05
CA GLY A 103 -22.40 5.92 -16.19
C GLY A 103 -23.38 6.84 -15.47
N ASP A 104 -24.63 6.89 -15.92
CA ASP A 104 -25.69 7.74 -15.37
C ASP A 104 -26.51 7.02 -14.29
N ILE A 105 -26.26 5.73 -14.05
CA ILE A 105 -26.94 4.96 -12.99
C ILE A 105 -26.39 5.39 -11.63
N THR A 106 -27.28 5.90 -10.78
CA THR A 106 -26.94 6.35 -9.42
C THR A 106 -27.03 5.23 -8.40
N GLU A 107 -26.39 5.39 -7.23
CA GLU A 107 -26.46 4.40 -6.15
C GLU A 107 -27.89 4.19 -5.65
N GLU A 108 -28.67 5.28 -5.57
CA GLU A 108 -30.07 5.26 -5.14
C GLU A 108 -30.93 4.41 -6.09
N GLU A 109 -30.66 4.51 -7.39
CA GLU A 109 -31.35 3.74 -8.43
C GLU A 109 -30.99 2.25 -8.38
N ILE A 110 -29.74 1.92 -8.08
CA ILE A 110 -29.29 0.53 -7.85
C ILE A 110 -29.98 -0.06 -6.62
N VAL A 111 -30.04 0.69 -5.52
CA VAL A 111 -30.71 0.25 -4.29
C VAL A 111 -32.20 0.02 -4.53
N ALA A 112 -32.87 0.96 -5.22
CA ALA A 112 -34.28 0.83 -5.57
C ALA A 112 -34.55 -0.41 -6.45
N GLU A 113 -33.67 -0.70 -7.41
CA GLU A 113 -33.80 -1.89 -8.25
C GLU A 113 -33.58 -3.19 -7.47
N ILE A 114 -32.60 -3.25 -6.56
CA ILE A 114 -32.36 -4.41 -5.70
C ILE A 114 -33.59 -4.69 -4.82
N GLU A 115 -34.19 -3.66 -4.22
CA GLU A 115 -35.42 -3.79 -3.44
C GLU A 115 -36.61 -4.23 -4.31
N ALA A 116 -36.74 -3.70 -5.53
CA ALA A 116 -37.75 -4.15 -6.48
C ALA A 116 -37.58 -5.63 -6.88
N TYR A 117 -36.34 -6.10 -7.06
CA TYR A 117 -36.06 -7.51 -7.31
C TYR A 117 -36.43 -8.42 -6.13
N ARG A 118 -36.18 -7.97 -4.89
CA ARG A 118 -36.62 -8.69 -3.68
C ARG A 118 -38.15 -8.83 -3.62
N GLY A 119 -38.88 -7.84 -4.13
CA GLY A 119 -40.34 -7.86 -4.27
C GLY A 119 -40.87 -8.57 -5.53
N GLY A 120 -40.01 -9.13 -6.39
CA GLY A 120 -40.41 -9.86 -7.60
C GLY A 120 -40.70 -8.99 -8.84
N GLY A 121 -40.33 -7.70 -8.84
CA GLY A 121 -40.73 -6.72 -9.87
C GLY A 121 -39.62 -6.02 -10.65
N GLY A 122 -38.33 -6.38 -10.47
CA GLY A 122 -37.21 -5.63 -11.06
C GLY A 122 -37.08 -5.74 -12.60
N LYS A 123 -37.15 -4.59 -13.30
CA LYS A 123 -36.76 -4.35 -14.72
C LYS A 123 -36.49 -2.86 -15.04
N SER A 124 -36.28 -1.98 -14.06
CA SER A 124 -36.29 -0.52 -14.30
C SER A 124 -34.98 -0.03 -14.90
N LEU A 125 -33.84 -0.48 -14.35
CA LEU A 125 -32.52 -0.02 -14.80
C LEU A 125 -32.13 -0.52 -16.19
N LEU A 126 -32.60 -1.71 -16.59
CA LEU A 126 -32.33 -2.25 -17.93
C LEU A 126 -32.91 -1.42 -19.07
N LYS A 127 -33.89 -0.54 -18.79
CA LYS A 127 -34.48 0.36 -19.80
C LYS A 127 -33.66 1.62 -20.06
N LYS A 128 -32.63 1.86 -19.24
CA LYS A 128 -31.73 3.01 -19.37
C LYS A 128 -30.47 2.71 -20.19
N LEU A 129 -30.28 1.43 -20.54
CA LEU A 129 -29.18 0.92 -21.36
C LEU A 129 -29.66 0.67 -22.79
#